data_AF-A0A3S0DW77-F1
#
_entry.id   AF-A0A3S0DW77-F1
#
_cell.length_a   1.000
_cell.length_b   1.000
_cell.length_c   1.000
_cell.angle_alpha   90.00
_cell.angle_beta   90.00
_cell.angle_gamma   90.00
#
_symmetry.space_group_name_H-M   'P 1'
#
loop_
_entity.id
_entity.type
_entity.pdbx_description
1 polymer ?
#
loop_
_entity_poly.entity_id
_entity_poly.type
_entity_poly.pdbx_seq_one_letter_code
_entity_poly.pdbx_strand_id
1 'polypeptide(L)' 'MSTAIDTVLTARQRRVAIALIVDEVPIDVLAERMGTNRNALYKALHDIRVKRRSEMREQGYIHDEHRR' A
#
# COMPACT_ATOMS: atom_id res chain seq x y z
N MET A 1 -7.83 -3.15 17.01
CA MET A 1 -7.39 -4.19 16.07
C MET A 1 -6.94 -3.52 14.76
N SER A 2 -5.68 -3.10 14.66
CA SER A 2 -5.10 -2.45 13.45
C SER A 2 -3.74 -3.08 13.09
N THR A 3 -3.57 -4.38 13.30
CA THR A 3 -2.26 -5.03 13.21
C THR A 3 -1.84 -5.37 11.77
N ALA A 4 -2.78 -5.52 10.83
CA ALA A 4 -2.43 -5.85 9.45
C ALA A 4 -1.72 -4.69 8.73
N ILE A 5 -1.96 -3.43 9.12
CA ILE A 5 -1.26 -2.28 8.51
C ILE A 5 0.16 -2.12 9.02
N ASP A 6 0.39 -2.40 10.30
CA ASP A 6 1.63 -2.05 10.97
C ASP A 6 2.74 -3.11 10.85
N THR A 7 2.42 -4.39 10.62
CA THR A 7 3.44 -5.46 10.64
C THR A 7 4.05 -5.81 9.28
N VAL A 8 3.44 -5.32 8.19
CA VAL A 8 3.69 -5.81 6.83
C VAL A 8 4.51 -4.82 6.01
N LEU A 9 4.22 -3.54 6.18
CA LEU A 9 4.78 -2.48 5.35
C LEU A 9 6.03 -1.92 6.00
N THR A 10 7.03 -1.59 5.18
CA THR A 10 8.13 -0.75 5.65
C THR A 10 7.59 0.60 6.11
N ALA A 11 8.30 1.28 7.02
CA ALA A 11 7.91 2.61 7.50
C ALA A 11 7.67 3.60 6.34
N ARG A 12 8.47 3.49 5.26
CA ARG A 12 8.30 4.28 4.04
C ARG A 12 7.00 3.94 3.31
N GLN A 13 6.71 2.66 3.09
CA GLN A 13 5.48 2.21 2.44
C GLN A 13 4.23 2.62 3.23
N ARG A 14 4.27 2.52 4.57
CA ARG A 14 3.18 2.98 5.44
C ARG A 14 2.95 4.48 5.28
N ARG A 15 4.01 5.29 5.28
CA ARG A 15 3.90 6.74 5.08
C ARG A 15 3.28 7.08 3.72
N VAL A 16 3.69 6.39 2.65
CA VAL A 16 3.09 6.55 1.32
C VAL A 16 1.61 6.16 1.31
N ALA A 17 1.26 5.02 1.91
CA ALA A 17 -0.12 4.54 1.96
C ALA A 17 -1.03 5.51 2.71
N ILE A 18 -0.61 5.99 3.89
CA ILE A 18 -1.39 6.94 4.69
C ILE A 18 -1.58 8.25 3.92
N ALA A 19 -0.50 8.84 3.42
CA ALA A 19 -0.57 10.11 2.71
C ALA A 19 -1.48 10.05 1.48
N LEU A 20 -1.45 8.97 0.71
CA LEU A 20 -2.22 8.86 -0.54
C LEU A 20 -3.65 8.34 -0.37
N ILE A 21 -3.90 7.47 0.62
CA ILE A 21 -5.18 6.78 0.77
C ILE A 21 -6.03 7.41 1.87
N VAL A 22 -5.40 7.85 2.97
CA VAL A 22 -6.10 8.38 4.15
C VAL A 22 -6.15 9.89 4.10
N ASP A 23 -4.99 10.52 3.89
CA ASP A 23 -4.88 11.98 3.88
C ASP A 23 -5.20 12.57 2.48
N GLU A 24 -5.44 11.70 1.49
CA GLU A 24 -5.77 12.05 0.10
C GLU A 24 -4.83 13.10 -0.53
N VAL A 25 -3.55 13.11 -0.11
CA VAL A 25 -2.54 14.02 -0.63
C VAL A 25 -2.34 13.73 -2.12
N PRO A 26 -2.42 14.76 -2.99
CA PRO A 26 -2.14 14.59 -4.41
C PRO A 26 -0.76 13.95 -4.63
N ILE A 27 -0.69 12.95 -5.52
CA ILE A 27 0.51 12.11 -5.69
C ILE A 27 1.74 12.90 -6.13
N ASP A 28 1.53 14.02 -6.82
CA ASP A 28 2.57 14.94 -7.25
C ASP A 28 3.12 15.78 -6.11
N VAL A 29 2.25 16.28 -5.24
CA VAL A 29 2.64 16.95 -4.00
C VAL A 29 3.43 16.00 -3.10
N LEU A 30 3.02 14.73 -2.99
CA LEU A 30 3.78 13.75 -2.23
C LEU A 30 5.12 13.42 -2.90
N ALA A 31 5.17 13.34 -4.23
CA ALA A 31 6.40 13.09 -4.96
C ALA A 31 7.44 14.17 -4.67
N GLU A 32 7.03 15.43 -4.74
CA GLU A 32 7.88 16.59 -4.40
C GLU A 32 8.37 16.52 -2.95
N ARG A 33 7.46 16.35 -1.98
CA ARG A 33 7.79 16.27 -0.55
C ARG A 33 8.75 15.15 -0.20
N MET A 34 8.67 14.03 -0.92
CA MET A 34 9.50 12.85 -0.69
C MET A 34 10.78 12.83 -1.54
N GLY A 35 11.05 13.88 -2.34
CA GLY A 35 12.20 13.91 -3.24
C GLY A 35 12.20 12.75 -4.24
N THR A 36 11.03 12.40 -4.77
CA THR A 36 10.84 11.27 -5.69
C THR A 36 9.93 11.65 -6.86
N ASN A 37 9.50 10.67 -7.65
CA ASN A 37 8.60 10.90 -8.78
C ASN A 37 7.32 10.06 -8.67
N ARG A 38 6.30 10.45 -9.44
CA ARG A 38 4.99 9.78 -9.47
C ARG A 38 5.12 8.27 -9.77
N ASN A 39 5.99 7.89 -10.70
CA ASN A 39 6.18 6.49 -11.10
C ASN A 39 6.68 5.63 -9.94
N ALA A 40 7.61 6.14 -9.13
CA ALA A 40 8.10 5.46 -7.94
C ALA A 40 6.99 5.30 -6.89
N LEU A 41 6.14 6.31 -6.71
CA LEU A 41 5.00 6.24 -5.78
C LEU A 41 3.91 5.28 -6.26
N TYR A 42 3.62 5.24 -7.56
CA TYR A 42 2.69 4.26 -8.13
C TYR A 42 3.19 2.82 -7.96
N LYS A 43 4.47 2.57 -8.21
CA LYS A 43 5.09 1.25 -7.96
C LYS A 43 5.00 0.88 -6.49
N ALA A 44 5.35 1.81 -5.59
CA ALA A 44 5.24 1.58 -4.15
C ALA A 44 3.80 1.22 -3.74
N LEU A 45 2.79 1.94 -4.25
CA LEU A 45 1.38 1.63 -4.01
C LEU A 45 0.96 0.26 -4.57
N HIS A 46 1.47 -0.11 -5.73
CA HIS A 46 1.21 -1.42 -6.32
C HIS A 46 1.79 -2.53 -5.44
N ASP A 47 3.06 -2.42 -5.07
CA ASP A 47 3.76 -3.39 -4.24
C ASP A 47 3.07 -3.54 -2.87
N ILE A 48 2.61 -2.43 -2.27
CA ILE A 48 1.81 -2.43 -1.04
C ILE A 48 0.54 -3.29 -1.19
N ARG A 49 -0.21 -3.12 -2.28
CA ARG A 49 -1.45 -3.86 -2.53
C ARG A 49 -1.20 -5.33 -2.78
N VAL A 50 -0.16 -5.68 -3.54
CA VAL A 50 0.21 -7.07 -3.82
C VAL A 50 0.63 -7.78 -2.54
N LYS A 51 1.52 -7.17 -1.75
CA LYS A 51 2.00 -7.76 -0.50
C LYS A 51 0.85 -8.01 0.48
N ARG A 52 -0.02 -7.02 0.65
CA ARG A 52 -1.21 -7.16 1.50
C ARG A 52 -2.14 -8.26 1.06
N ARG A 53 -2.38 -8.39 -0.24
CA ARG A 53 -3.23 -9.45 -0.77
C ARG A 53 -2.60 -10.83 -0.52
N SER A 54 -1.29 -10.97 -0.69
CA SER A 54 -0.60 -12.24 -0.41
C SER A 54 -0.79 -12.67 1.05
N GLU A 55 -0.57 -11.76 1.99
CA GLU A 55 -0.69 -12.09 3.41
C GLU A 55 -2.14 -12.33 3.83
N MET A 56 -3.09 -11.57 3.29
CA MET A 56 -4.51 -11.84 3.55
C MET A 56 -4.93 -13.21 2.99
N ARG A 57 -4.32 -13.70 1.91
CA ARG A 57 -4.51 -15.09 1.44
C ARG A 57 -3.88 -16.09 2.39
N GLU A 58 -2.62 -15.88 2.79
CA GLU A 58 -1.90 -16.76 3.71
C GLU A 58 -2.59 -16.89 5.08
N GLN A 59 -3.19 -15.80 5.55
CA GLN A 59 -3.97 -15.77 6.80
C GLN A 59 -5.41 -16.29 6.63
N GLY A 60 -5.82 -16.69 5.41
CA GLY A 60 -7.15 -17.23 5.13
C GLY A 60 -8.28 -16.20 5.12
N TYR A 61 -7.96 -14.89 5.14
CA TYR A 61 -8.96 -13.81 5.12
C TYR A 61 -9.58 -13.58 3.73
N ILE A 62 -8.90 -14.00 2.65
CA ILE A 62 -9.45 -13.95 1.30
C ILE A 62 -9.34 -15.32 0.63
N HIS A 63 -10.50 -15.84 0.21
CA HIS A 63 -10.59 -16.96 -0.72
C HIS A 63 -10.78 -16.39 -2.13
N ASP A 64 -10.02 -16.89 -3.11
CA ASP A 64 -10.27 -16.54 -4.52
C ASP A 64 -11.56 -17.21 -4.99
N GLU A 65 -12.69 -16.54 -4.79
CA GLU A 65 -13.97 -16.97 -5.35
C GLU A 65 -14.19 -16.41 -6.76
N HIS A 66 -13.23 -16.53 -7.68
CA HIS A 66 -13.52 -16.30 -9.10
C HIS A 66 -12.67 -17.21 -10.00
N ARG A 67 -13.11 -18.46 -10.12
CA ARG A 67 -12.91 -19.28 -11.32
C ARG A 67 -14.28 -19.62 -11.89
N ARG A 68 -14.74 -18.81 -12.84
CA ARG A 68 -15.65 -19.24 -13.91
C ARG A 68 -14.96 -18.99 -15.22
#